data_AF-A0A076Q071-F1
#
_entry.id   AF-A0A076Q071-F1
#
_cell.length_a   1.000
_cell.length_b   1.000
_cell.length_c   1.000
_cell.angle_alpha   90.00
_cell.angle_beta   90.00
_cell.angle_gamma   90.00
#
_symmetry.space_group_name_H-M   'P 1'
#
loop_
_entity.id
_entity.type
_entity.pdbx_description
1 polymer ?
#
loop_
_entity_poly.entity_id
_entity_poly.type
_entity_poly.pdbx_seq_one_letter_code
_entity_poly.pdbx_strand_id
1 'polypeptide(L)' 'GRNWEGFGADPVLQAVGGSQTILGMQGEGVIATAKHFIGNEQEMFRMDDIPHGLIMQALSSNIDDRTLHELYAWPFADAV' A
#
# COMPACT_ATOMS: atom_id res chain seq x y z
N GLY A 1 1.32 8.38 8.35
CA GLY A 1 2.40 9.34 7.99
C GLY A 1 2.59 9.51 6.49
N ARG A 2 2.05 8.59 5.66
CA ARG A 2 2.28 8.53 4.21
C ARG A 2 1.01 8.53 3.37
N ASN A 3 -0.15 8.81 3.98
CA ASN A 3 -1.44 8.82 3.30
C ASN A 3 -1.47 9.80 2.12
N TRP A 4 -0.67 10.87 2.19
CA TRP A 4 -0.54 11.88 1.14
C TRP A 4 0.17 11.38 -0.13
N GLU A 5 0.86 10.24 -0.08
CA GLU A 5 1.48 9.61 -1.27
C GLU A 5 0.44 8.85 -2.14
N GLY A 6 -0.72 8.53 -1.57
CA GLY A 6 -1.82 7.83 -2.25
C GLY A 6 -2.94 8.77 -2.72
N PHE A 7 -4.14 8.22 -2.91
CA PHE A 7 -5.29 8.95 -3.47
C PHE A 7 -6.43 9.24 -2.48
N GLY A 8 -6.33 8.78 -1.23
CA GLY A 8 -7.38 8.89 -0.21
C GLY A 8 -7.56 7.59 0.57
N ALA A 9 -8.65 7.46 1.34
CA ALA A 9 -8.95 6.24 2.11
C ALA A 9 -9.98 5.32 1.42
N ASP A 10 -10.70 5.82 0.41
CA ASP A 10 -11.71 5.06 -0.32
C ASP A 10 -11.06 4.11 -1.33
N PRO A 11 -11.39 2.80 -1.32
CA PRO A 11 -10.75 1.82 -2.19
C PRO A 11 -11.06 2.06 -3.68
N VAL A 12 -12.25 2.54 -4.02
CA VAL A 12 -12.64 2.80 -5.42
C VAL A 12 -11.86 4.00 -5.97
N LEU A 13 -11.75 5.08 -5.20
CA LEU A 13 -10.97 6.25 -5.56
C LEU A 13 -9.48 5.91 -5.75
N GLN A 14 -8.92 5.08 -4.85
CA GLN A 14 -7.55 4.59 -5.01
C GLN A 14 -7.37 3.73 -6.25
N ALA A 15 -8.32 2.83 -6.54
CA ALA A 15 -8.27 1.94 -7.70
C ALA A 15 -8.27 2.71 -9.03
N VAL A 16 -9.17 3.69 -9.17
CA VAL A 16 -9.25 4.55 -10.36
C VAL A 16 -8.00 5.42 -10.49
N GLY A 17 -7.57 6.08 -9.41
CA GLY A 17 -6.37 6.94 -9.44
C GLY A 17 -5.09 6.16 -9.75
N GLY A 18 -4.93 4.98 -9.15
CA GLY A 18 -3.79 4.09 -9.34
C GLY A 18 -3.71 3.53 -10.76
N SER A 19 -4.81 2.96 -11.27
CA SER A 19 -4.86 2.37 -12.62
C SER A 19 -4.57 3.39 -13.72
N GLN A 20 -5.15 4.60 -13.65
CA GLN A 20 -4.86 5.67 -14.62
C GLN A 20 -3.40 6.12 -14.57
N THR A 21 -2.82 6.18 -13.37
CA THR A 21 -1.39 6.53 -13.21
C THR A 21 -0.49 5.46 -13.83
N ILE A 22 -0.78 4.19 -13.59
CA ILE A 22 -0.06 3.04 -14.16
C ILE A 22 -0.13 3.07 -15.69
N LEU A 23 -1.33 3.24 -16.26
CA LEU A 23 -1.51 3.33 -17.71
C LEU A 23 -0.73 4.49 -18.32
N GLY A 24 -0.72 5.66 -17.67
CA GLY A 24 0.07 6.82 -18.11
C GLY A 24 1.56 6.52 -18.13
N MET A 25 2.11 5.94 -17.05
CA MET A 25 3.53 5.59 -16.99
C MET A 25 3.93 4.54 -18.04
N GLN A 26 3.14 3.47 -18.17
CA GLN A 26 3.43 2.39 -19.10
C GLN A 26 3.20 2.79 -20.57
N GLY A 27 2.31 3.74 -20.83
CA GLY A 27 2.13 4.36 -22.16
C GLY A 27 3.38 5.08 -22.67
N GLU A 28 4.19 5.62 -21.76
CA GLU A 28 5.48 6.26 -22.06
C GLU A 28 6.66 5.27 -22.08
N GLY A 29 6.38 3.96 -22.04
CA GLY A 29 7.41 2.91 -22.05
C GLY A 29 8.16 2.76 -20.72
N VAL A 30 7.61 3.26 -19.61
CA VAL A 30 8.19 3.15 -18.27
C VAL A 30 7.43 2.12 -17.44
N ILE A 31 8.15 1.19 -16.81
CA ILE A 31 7.54 0.20 -15.90
C ILE A 31 6.98 0.93 -14.66
N ALA A 32 5.69 0.74 -14.39
CA ALA A 32 5.04 1.24 -13.18
C ALA A 32 5.25 0.27 -11.99
N THR A 33 5.08 0.75 -10.76
CA THR A 33 5.18 -0.08 -9.55
C THR A 33 4.08 0.27 -8.57
N ALA A 34 3.11 -0.62 -8.41
CA ALA A 34 2.09 -0.52 -7.36
C ALA A 34 2.71 -0.81 -5.99
N LYS A 35 2.51 0.07 -5.00
CA LYS A 35 3.09 -0.06 -3.66
C LYS A 35 2.24 0.64 -2.59
N HIS A 36 2.33 0.25 -1.31
CA HIS A 36 3.08 -0.90 -0.77
C HIS A 36 2.11 -2.04 -0.54
N PHE A 37 2.36 -3.20 -1.13
CA PHE A 37 1.52 -4.37 -0.94
C PHE A 37 2.04 -5.20 0.26
N ILE A 38 1.35 -5.34 1.39
CA ILE A 38 0.14 -4.61 1.83
C ILE A 38 0.19 -4.39 3.35
N GLY A 39 -0.65 -3.50 3.89
CA GLY A 39 -0.79 -3.31 5.35
C GLY A 39 0.24 -2.37 5.99
N ASN A 40 0.94 -1.55 5.21
CA ASN A 40 1.88 -0.53 5.71
C ASN A 40 1.16 0.80 6.03
N GLU A 41 0.15 0.75 6.91
CA GLU A 41 -0.76 1.87 7.20
C GLU A 41 -0.18 2.90 8.19
N GLN A 42 0.91 2.55 8.90
CA GLN A 42 1.55 3.42 9.87
C GLN A 42 3.07 3.40 9.76
N GLU A 43 3.69 4.53 10.10
CA GLU A 43 5.16 4.68 10.05
C GLU A 43 5.86 4.10 11.28
N MET A 44 5.18 4.16 12.43
CA MET A 44 5.73 3.68 13.68
C MET A 44 5.87 2.15 13.61
N PHE A 45 7.10 1.67 13.79
CA PHE A 45 7.46 0.24 13.76
C PHE A 45 7.32 -0.44 12.39
N ARG A 46 7.41 0.31 11.27
CA ARG A 46 7.34 -0.29 9.92
C ARG A 46 8.58 -1.09 9.48
N MET A 47 9.67 -0.99 10.24
CA MET A 47 10.95 -1.67 10.00
C MET A 47 11.36 -2.38 11.28
N ASP A 48 12.18 -3.42 11.13
CA ASP A 48 12.93 -3.95 12.25
C ASP A 48 13.80 -2.84 12.82
N ASP A 49 13.84 -2.74 14.14
CA ASP A 49 14.60 -1.73 14.86
C ASP A 49 15.27 -2.37 16.08
N ILE A 50 16.34 -1.75 16.58
CA ILE A 50 17.06 -2.24 17.77
C ILE A 50 17.06 -1.17 18.87
N PRO A 51 15.87 -0.76 19.37
CA PRO A 51 15.81 0.20 20.46
C PRO A 51 16.43 -0.41 21.72
N HIS A 52 17.38 0.32 22.33
CA HIS A 52 18.05 -0.08 23.57
C HIS A 52 18.73 -1.46 23.55
N GLY A 53 19.18 -1.92 22.36
CA GLY A 53 19.88 -3.20 22.23
C GLY A 53 18.96 -4.43 22.17
N LEU A 54 17.64 -4.25 22.12
CA LEU A 54 16.66 -5.32 21.93
C LEU A 54 16.15 -5.31 20.49
N ILE A 55 16.17 -6.47 19.84
CA ILE A 55 15.61 -6.62 18.49
C ILE A 55 14.09 -6.50 18.57
N MET A 56 13.53 -5.50 17.92
CA MET A 56 12.11 -5.31 17.70
C MET A 56 11.81 -5.55 16.23
N GLN A 57 10.91 -6.50 15.94
CA GLN A 57 10.49 -6.78 14.57
C GLN A 57 9.52 -5.71 14.06
N ALA A 58 9.46 -5.57 12.74
CA ALA A 58 8.43 -4.77 12.08
C ALA A 58 7.02 -5.19 12.51
N LEU A 59 6.10 -4.23 12.52
CA LEU A 59 4.72 -4.45 12.93
C LEU A 59 4.03 -5.49 12.04
N SER A 60 3.13 -6.27 12.65
CA SER A 60 2.22 -7.17 11.95
C SER A 60 0.85 -6.53 11.81
N SER A 61 0.43 -6.25 10.59
CA SER A 61 -0.94 -5.82 10.29
C SER A 61 -1.84 -7.05 10.15
N ASN A 62 -2.59 -7.35 11.21
CA ASN A 62 -3.49 -8.51 11.25
C ASN A 62 -4.86 -8.09 10.69
N ILE A 63 -5.15 -8.48 9.45
CA ILE A 63 -6.35 -8.07 8.70
C ILE A 63 -7.16 -9.32 8.38
N ASP A 64 -8.47 -9.31 8.64
CA ASP A 64 -9.34 -10.43 8.27
C ASP A 64 -9.58 -10.49 6.75
N ASP A 65 -9.97 -11.66 6.25
CA ASP A 65 -10.07 -11.94 4.83
C ASP A 65 -11.03 -11.00 4.09
N ARG A 66 -12.17 -10.68 4.70
CA ARG A 66 -13.16 -9.80 4.08
C ARG A 66 -12.64 -8.37 4.01
N THR A 67 -12.07 -7.86 5.10
CA THR A 67 -11.46 -6.53 5.13
C THR A 67 -10.31 -6.41 4.13
N LEU A 68 -9.50 -7.47 3.99
CA LEU A 68 -8.42 -7.50 3.01
C LEU A 68 -8.96 -7.34 1.59
N HIS A 69 -9.98 -8.11 1.20
CA HIS A 69 -10.51 -8.11 -0.16
C HIS A 69 -11.39 -6.90 -0.49
N GLU A 70 -12.23 -6.45 0.44
CA GLU A 70 -13.19 -5.37 0.20
C GLU A 70 -12.57 -3.97 0.34
N LEU A 71 -11.42 -3.83 1.02
CA LEU A 71 -10.76 -2.53 1.23
C LEU A 71 -9.33 -2.51 0.69
N TYR A 72 -8.41 -3.23 1.33
CA TYR A 72 -6.98 -2.98 1.12
C TYR A 72 -6.48 -3.53 -0.22
N ALA A 73 -6.89 -4.74 -0.61
CA ALA A 73 -6.43 -5.40 -1.82
C ALA A 73 -7.16 -4.91 -3.09
N TRP A 74 -8.33 -4.27 -2.93
CA TRP A 74 -9.14 -3.79 -4.07
C TRP A 74 -8.33 -2.91 -5.04
N PRO A 75 -7.60 -1.86 -4.61
CA PRO A 75 -6.84 -1.02 -5.55
C PRO A 75 -5.71 -1.76 -6.26
N PHE A 76 -5.20 -2.84 -5.66
CA PHE A 76 -4.18 -3.68 -6.29
C PHE A 76 -4.76 -4.62 -7.33
N ALA A 77 -6.03 -5.03 -7.20
CA ALA A 77 -6.71 -5.80 -8.24
C ALA A 77 -6.88 -4.98 -9.53
N ASP A 78 -7.22 -3.69 -9.41
CA ASP A 78 -7.30 -2.76 -10.55
C ASP A 78 -5.93 -2.37 -11.13
N ALA A 79 -4.85 -2.61 -10.40
CA ALA A 79 -3.48 -2.30 -10.83
C ALA A 79 -2.85 -3.41 -11.71
N VAL A 80 -3.46 -4.60 -11.76
CA VAL A 80 -3.01 -5.78 -12.53
C VAL A 80 -3.59 -5.75 -13.93
#